data_AF-A0A7S1Q985-F1
#
_entry.id   AF-A0A7S1Q985-F1
#
_cell.length_a   1.000
_cell.length_b   1.000
_cell.length_c   1.000
_cell.angle_alpha   90.00
_cell.angle_beta   90.00
_cell.angle_gamma   90.00
#
_symmetry.space_group_name_H-M   'P 1'
#
loop_
_entity.id
_entity.type
_entity.pdbx_description
1 polymer ?
#
loop_
_entity_poly.entity_id
_entity_poly.type
_entity_poly.pdbx_seq_one_letter_code
_entity_poly.pdbx_strand_id
1 'polypeptide(L)'
;IPKLEDANEAGGKHAGRCSLILTEGDSAKSLAVAGLGVVGRDHYGVFPLRGKLLNVRDVTQRQVAENKEIMSIVKILGLTFGQKGEKQKMRYGSVMIMADQDYDGSHIKGLLINFFHFWWPDLLSEGGFVKEFVTPIVKVTRGQEVVQFFTQTEYEAWRGKNNNGHGWSAKYYKGLGTSTAAEAKAYFSAMDDHRLDFEWKSKRDGELIDMAFSKSRADDRKLWMNGYVEGTFVDHTQAAVSYEDFVRLELVQFSKYSVMRSVPSVMDGFKPTQRKVLFCCFKRNLRRDLKVAQLVGYVGEQSAYHHGEASLAGTIISMAQDFVGSNNI
;
A
#
# COMPACT_ATOMS: atom_id res chain seq x y z
N ILE A 1 12.71 -13.93 -15.35
CA ILE A 1 12.63 -12.54 -14.85
C ILE A 1 13.26 -12.54 -13.46
N PRO A 2 14.25 -11.70 -13.16
CA PRO A 2 14.91 -11.73 -11.84
C PRO A 2 13.90 -11.54 -10.70
N LYS A 3 14.09 -12.24 -9.58
CA LYS A 3 13.25 -12.23 -8.38
C LYS A 3 11.83 -12.82 -8.49
N LEU A 4 11.41 -13.31 -9.66
CA LEU A 4 10.16 -14.08 -9.77
C LEU A 4 10.35 -15.46 -9.11
N GLU A 5 9.49 -15.77 -8.15
CA GLU A 5 9.21 -17.15 -7.75
C GLU A 5 7.97 -17.58 -8.53
N ASP A 6 8.15 -18.37 -9.58
CA ASP A 6 7.04 -18.75 -10.47
C ASP A 6 6.28 -19.94 -9.88
N ALA A 7 4.95 -19.96 -10.04
CA ALA A 7 4.17 -21.12 -9.64
C ALA A 7 4.44 -22.30 -10.59
N ASN A 8 4.52 -23.53 -10.07
CA ASN A 8 4.87 -24.71 -10.87
C ASN A 8 3.89 -24.94 -12.03
N GLU A 9 2.61 -24.58 -11.86
CA GLU A 9 1.58 -24.78 -12.87
C GLU A 9 1.25 -23.53 -13.70
N ALA A 10 2.01 -22.43 -13.52
CA ALA A 10 1.78 -21.17 -14.23
C ALA A 10 1.96 -21.31 -15.75
N GLY A 11 0.92 -20.98 -16.51
CA GLY A 11 0.87 -21.14 -17.97
C GLY A 11 0.59 -22.56 -18.47
N GLY A 12 0.40 -23.52 -17.55
CA GLY A 12 -0.03 -24.88 -17.88
C GLY A 12 -1.54 -25.05 -17.92
N LYS A 13 -2.00 -26.30 -17.90
CA LYS A 13 -3.43 -26.67 -17.89
C LYS A 13 -4.21 -26.07 -16.71
N HIS A 14 -3.53 -25.81 -15.60
CA HIS A 14 -4.11 -25.31 -14.35
C HIS A 14 -3.79 -23.83 -14.09
N ALA A 15 -3.33 -23.09 -15.12
CA ALA A 15 -3.03 -21.67 -15.03
C ALA A 15 -4.18 -20.83 -14.45
N GLY A 16 -5.43 -21.18 -14.76
CA GLY A 16 -6.62 -20.52 -14.23
C GLY A 16 -6.79 -20.61 -12.70
N ARG A 17 -6.14 -21.60 -12.05
CA ARG A 17 -6.10 -21.73 -10.58
C ARG A 17 -4.93 -20.97 -9.95
N CYS A 18 -3.96 -20.53 -10.77
CA CYS A 18 -2.77 -19.88 -10.27
C CYS A 18 -3.04 -18.41 -9.92
N SER A 19 -2.51 -17.96 -8.79
CA SER A 19 -2.48 -16.56 -8.35
C SER A 19 -1.06 -16.03 -8.28
N LEU A 20 -0.80 -14.88 -8.91
CA LEU A 20 0.47 -14.17 -8.78
C LEU A 20 0.38 -13.16 -7.63
N ILE A 21 1.18 -13.36 -6.58
CA ILE A 21 1.29 -12.43 -5.46
C ILE A 21 2.26 -11.30 -5.85
N LEU A 22 1.74 -10.08 -5.93
CA LEU A 22 2.51 -8.86 -6.18
C LEU A 22 2.81 -8.17 -4.85
N THR A 23 4.07 -8.14 -4.45
CA THR A 23 4.45 -7.69 -3.10
C THR A 23 5.06 -6.28 -3.11
N GLU A 24 4.78 -5.48 -2.09
CA GLU A 24 5.46 -4.20 -1.87
C GLU A 24 6.89 -4.42 -1.36
N GLY A 25 7.87 -4.42 -2.28
CA GLY A 25 9.27 -4.59 -1.94
C GLY A 25 9.69 -6.01 -1.57
N ASP A 26 10.98 -6.15 -1.26
CA ASP A 26 11.60 -7.44 -0.93
C ASP A 26 11.23 -7.94 0.49
N SER A 27 10.86 -7.02 1.40
CA SER A 27 10.38 -7.36 2.75
C SER A 27 9.08 -8.14 2.69
N ALA A 28 8.10 -7.64 1.92
CA ALA A 28 6.83 -8.33 1.71
C ALA A 28 7.02 -9.63 0.91
N LYS A 29 7.93 -9.68 -0.07
CA LYS A 29 8.31 -10.93 -0.76
C LYS A 29 8.75 -12.00 0.22
N SER A 30 9.61 -11.64 1.18
CA SER A 30 10.14 -12.60 2.16
C SER A 30 9.01 -13.23 2.99
N LEU A 31 8.00 -12.43 3.36
CA LEU A 31 6.80 -12.92 4.05
C LEU A 31 5.98 -13.86 3.15
N ALA A 32 5.74 -13.48 1.89
CA ALA A 32 5.00 -14.28 0.92
C ALA A 32 5.67 -15.63 0.65
N VAL A 33 7.00 -15.65 0.46
CA VAL A 33 7.77 -16.87 0.24
C VAL A 33 7.75 -17.80 1.45
N ALA A 34 7.75 -17.26 2.67
CA ALA A 34 7.55 -18.07 3.87
C ALA A 34 6.15 -18.70 3.91
N GLY A 35 5.14 -17.97 3.45
CA GLY A 35 3.76 -18.42 3.29
C GLY A 35 3.59 -19.53 2.25
N LEU A 36 4.34 -19.51 1.15
CA LEU A 36 4.35 -20.58 0.14
C LEU A 36 4.74 -21.95 0.71
N GLY A 37 5.46 -21.98 1.84
CA GLY A 37 5.76 -23.23 2.55
C GLY A 37 4.53 -23.93 3.15
N VAL A 38 3.38 -23.24 3.21
CA VAL A 38 2.11 -23.76 3.70
C VAL A 38 1.16 -24.07 2.56
N VAL A 39 0.90 -23.08 1.68
CA VAL A 39 -0.08 -23.20 0.58
C VAL A 39 0.47 -23.94 -0.65
N GLY A 40 1.76 -24.26 -0.65
CA GLY A 40 2.44 -24.89 -1.77
C GLY A 40 2.89 -23.89 -2.85
N ARG A 41 3.67 -24.40 -3.79
CA ARG A 41 4.23 -23.62 -4.92
C ARG A 41 3.52 -23.89 -6.25
N ASP A 42 2.52 -24.76 -6.26
CA ASP A 42 1.88 -25.19 -7.51
C ASP A 42 1.01 -24.09 -8.10
N HIS A 43 0.24 -23.40 -7.25
CA HIS A 43 -0.73 -22.41 -7.66
C HIS A 43 -0.39 -20.97 -7.24
N TYR A 44 0.73 -20.73 -6.55
CA TYR A 44 1.09 -19.41 -6.06
C TYR A 44 2.50 -19.01 -6.50
N GLY A 45 2.56 -17.91 -7.26
CA GLY A 45 3.81 -17.24 -7.63
C GLY A 45 3.99 -15.96 -6.83
N VAL A 46 5.22 -15.46 -6.71
CA VAL A 46 5.54 -14.22 -5.99
C VAL A 46 6.45 -13.34 -6.85
N PHE A 47 6.10 -12.06 -7.00
CA PHE A 47 6.92 -11.07 -7.68
C PHE A 47 6.93 -9.73 -6.92
N PRO A 48 8.11 -9.23 -6.51
CA PRO A 48 8.22 -7.98 -5.78
C PRO A 48 8.19 -6.77 -6.70
N LEU A 49 7.36 -5.79 -6.34
CA LEU A 49 7.44 -4.44 -6.86
C LEU A 49 8.62 -3.70 -6.24
N ARG A 50 9.26 -2.85 -7.02
CA ARG A 50 10.39 -2.00 -6.62
C ARG A 50 9.92 -0.77 -5.84
N GLY A 51 8.66 -0.39 -5.99
CA GLY A 51 8.06 0.76 -5.33
C GLY A 51 6.71 1.10 -5.95
N LYS A 52 6.37 2.39 -5.98
CA LYS A 52 5.15 2.89 -6.60
C LYS A 52 5.17 2.61 -8.11
N LEU A 53 4.19 1.85 -8.57
CA LEU A 53 4.01 1.56 -9.99
C LEU A 53 3.78 2.86 -10.77
N LEU A 54 4.28 2.91 -12.01
CA LEU A 54 4.05 4.04 -12.89
C LEU A 54 2.55 4.18 -13.21
N ASN A 55 1.98 5.38 -13.03
CA ASN A 55 0.62 5.66 -13.47
C ASN A 55 0.54 5.66 -15.01
N VAL A 56 -0.05 4.61 -15.59
CA VAL A 56 -0.07 4.36 -17.04
C VAL A 56 -1.01 5.27 -17.83
N ARG A 57 -1.98 5.93 -17.19
CA ARG A 57 -2.94 6.84 -17.87
C ARG A 57 -2.28 8.12 -18.37
N ASP A 58 -1.15 8.44 -17.78
CA ASP A 58 -0.58 9.77 -17.71
C ASP A 58 0.77 9.88 -18.43
N VAL A 59 1.16 8.81 -19.11
CA VAL A 59 2.46 8.59 -19.71
C VAL A 59 2.32 8.08 -21.13
N THR A 60 3.34 8.35 -21.93
CA THR A 60 3.39 7.88 -23.33
C THR A 60 3.57 6.36 -23.38
N GLN A 61 3.14 5.73 -24.47
CA GLN A 61 3.39 4.30 -24.70
C GLN A 61 4.87 3.94 -24.64
N ARG A 62 5.75 4.86 -25.07
CA ARG A 62 7.20 4.70 -24.96
C ARG A 62 7.66 4.57 -23.51
N GLN A 63 7.19 5.45 -22.62
CA GLN A 63 7.51 5.39 -21.20
C GLN A 63 7.01 4.10 -20.54
N VAL A 64 5.84 3.59 -20.96
CA VAL A 64 5.32 2.29 -20.51
C VAL A 64 6.23 1.15 -20.99
N ALA A 65 6.63 1.16 -22.26
CA ALA A 65 7.49 0.12 -22.84
C ALA A 65 8.92 0.12 -22.24
N GLU A 66 9.45 1.29 -21.87
CA GLU A 66 10.74 1.43 -21.20
C GLU A 66 10.69 1.05 -19.71
N ASN A 67 9.48 0.97 -19.12
CA ASN A 67 9.30 0.58 -17.72
C ASN A 67 9.46 -0.94 -17.54
N LYS A 68 10.64 -1.35 -17.07
CA LYS A 68 11.00 -2.76 -16.83
C LYS A 68 10.05 -3.49 -15.87
N GLU A 69 9.44 -2.80 -14.92
CA GLU A 69 8.54 -3.40 -13.92
C GLU A 69 7.19 -3.76 -14.57
N ILE A 70 6.58 -2.81 -15.26
CA ILE A 70 5.36 -3.06 -16.04
C ILE A 70 5.59 -4.20 -17.05
N MET A 71 6.68 -4.11 -17.82
CA MET A 71 7.01 -5.16 -18.80
C MET A 71 7.22 -6.53 -18.15
N SER A 72 7.75 -6.57 -16.94
CA SER A 72 7.89 -7.82 -16.18
C SER A 72 6.53 -8.37 -15.79
N ILE A 73 5.64 -7.56 -15.21
CA ILE A 73 4.28 -7.99 -14.81
C ILE A 73 3.51 -8.53 -16.02
N VAL A 74 3.52 -7.79 -17.13
CA VAL A 74 2.86 -8.19 -18.38
C VAL A 74 3.39 -9.54 -18.88
N LYS A 75 4.71 -9.72 -18.90
CA LYS A 75 5.35 -10.96 -19.32
C LYS A 75 5.07 -12.12 -18.36
N ILE A 76 5.04 -11.89 -17.04
CA ILE A 76 4.75 -12.93 -16.05
C ILE A 76 3.32 -13.44 -16.21
N LEU A 77 2.37 -12.52 -16.40
CA LEU A 77 0.95 -12.83 -16.56
C LEU A 77 0.60 -13.37 -17.95
N GLY A 78 1.49 -13.23 -18.94
CA GLY A 78 1.21 -13.61 -20.33
C GLY A 78 0.21 -12.67 -21.01
N LEU A 79 0.20 -11.40 -20.61
CA LEU A 79 -0.67 -10.37 -21.20
C LEU A 79 0.00 -9.72 -22.42
N THR A 80 -0.83 -9.17 -23.30
CA THR A 80 -0.36 -8.40 -24.47
C THR A 80 -1.12 -7.08 -24.53
N PHE A 81 -0.40 -5.96 -24.68
CA PHE A 81 -1.01 -4.64 -24.83
C PHE A 81 -1.87 -4.57 -26.10
N GLY A 82 -3.02 -3.90 -26.02
CA GLY A 82 -3.96 -3.76 -27.13
C GLY A 82 -4.79 -5.00 -27.44
N GLN A 83 -4.61 -6.10 -26.70
CA GLN A 83 -5.45 -7.29 -26.78
C GLN A 83 -6.39 -7.38 -25.57
N LYS A 84 -7.53 -8.07 -25.74
CA LYS A 84 -8.45 -8.36 -24.65
C LYS A 84 -7.75 -9.23 -23.59
N GLY A 85 -8.03 -8.96 -22.31
CA GLY A 85 -7.53 -9.77 -21.20
C GLY A 85 -8.29 -11.09 -21.10
N GLU A 86 -7.88 -12.10 -21.86
CA GLU A 86 -8.50 -13.42 -21.83
C GLU A 86 -7.81 -14.32 -20.79
N LYS A 87 -8.46 -14.55 -19.64
CA LYS A 87 -7.90 -15.35 -18.53
C LYS A 87 -7.42 -16.74 -18.94
N GLN A 88 -8.06 -17.35 -19.94
CA GLN A 88 -7.71 -18.69 -20.44
C GLN A 88 -6.35 -18.71 -21.16
N LYS A 89 -5.89 -17.57 -21.68
CA LYS A 89 -4.59 -17.42 -22.35
C LYS A 89 -3.50 -16.90 -21.41
N MET A 90 -3.87 -16.47 -20.21
CA MET A 90 -2.94 -15.94 -19.21
C MET A 90 -2.19 -17.07 -18.51
N ARG A 91 -1.00 -16.74 -17.99
CA ARG A 91 -0.21 -17.66 -17.18
C ARG A 91 -0.74 -17.84 -15.76
N TYR A 92 -1.48 -16.84 -15.29
CA TYR A 92 -2.12 -16.80 -13.97
C TYR A 92 -3.58 -16.38 -14.14
N GLY A 93 -4.49 -17.05 -13.45
CA GLY A 93 -5.91 -16.71 -13.45
C GLY A 93 -6.26 -15.49 -12.61
N SER A 94 -5.40 -15.12 -11.66
CA SER A 94 -5.60 -13.96 -10.78
C SER A 94 -4.29 -13.35 -10.30
N VAL A 95 -4.37 -12.12 -9.79
CA VAL A 95 -3.32 -11.41 -9.07
C VAL A 95 -3.78 -11.16 -7.64
N MET A 96 -2.87 -11.34 -6.69
CA MET A 96 -3.09 -11.05 -5.28
C MET A 96 -2.12 -9.95 -4.85
N ILE A 97 -2.64 -8.81 -4.43
CA ILE A 97 -1.82 -7.66 -4.03
C ILE A 97 -1.51 -7.80 -2.55
N MET A 98 -0.23 -7.75 -2.21
CA MET A 98 0.26 -7.87 -0.84
C MET A 98 1.13 -6.65 -0.53
N ALA A 99 0.49 -5.61 -0.03
CA ALA A 99 1.10 -4.33 0.34
C ALA A 99 1.05 -4.10 1.85
N ASP A 100 1.89 -3.18 2.35
CA ASP A 100 1.81 -2.78 3.74
C ASP A 100 0.44 -2.16 4.03
N GLN A 101 -0.12 -2.45 5.21
CA GLN A 101 -1.43 -1.94 5.62
C GLN A 101 -1.31 -0.51 6.15
N ASP A 102 -0.76 0.35 5.29
CA ASP A 102 -0.60 1.78 5.48
C ASP A 102 -1.14 2.56 4.27
N TYR A 103 -1.12 3.89 4.36
CA TYR A 103 -1.62 4.75 3.29
C TYR A 103 -0.86 4.59 1.97
N ASP A 104 0.46 4.40 2.00
CA ASP A 104 1.26 4.27 0.78
C ASP A 104 1.01 2.90 0.10
N GLY A 105 0.74 1.84 0.88
CA GLY A 105 0.26 0.55 0.40
C GLY A 105 -1.10 0.62 -0.29
N SER A 106 -2.08 1.36 0.27
CA SER A 106 -3.36 1.65 -0.40
C SER A 106 -3.15 2.30 -1.78
N HIS A 107 -2.18 3.19 -1.90
CA HIS A 107 -1.85 3.81 -3.19
C HIS A 107 -1.23 2.83 -4.19
N ILE A 108 -0.37 1.90 -3.74
CA ILE A 108 0.19 0.85 -4.59
C ILE A 108 -0.93 -0.07 -5.10
N LYS A 109 -1.85 -0.48 -4.22
CA LYS A 109 -3.05 -1.24 -4.61
C LYS A 109 -3.83 -0.51 -5.70
N GLY A 110 -4.11 0.77 -5.48
CA GLY A 110 -4.82 1.60 -6.45
C GLY A 110 -4.08 1.75 -7.79
N LEU A 111 -2.75 1.90 -7.79
CA LEU A 111 -1.96 1.99 -9.01
C LEU A 111 -1.97 0.68 -9.82
N LEU A 112 -1.94 -0.47 -9.15
CA LEU A 112 -2.09 -1.78 -9.81
C LEU A 112 -3.49 -1.96 -10.40
N ILE A 113 -4.54 -1.64 -9.63
CA ILE A 113 -5.93 -1.68 -10.11
C ILE A 113 -6.09 -0.75 -11.31
N ASN A 114 -5.54 0.46 -11.25
CA ASN A 114 -5.53 1.41 -12.34
C ASN A 114 -4.80 0.88 -13.58
N PHE A 115 -3.65 0.24 -13.39
CA PHE A 115 -2.87 -0.37 -14.47
C PHE A 115 -3.68 -1.42 -15.23
N PHE A 116 -4.33 -2.35 -14.51
CA PHE A 116 -5.18 -3.36 -15.12
C PHE A 116 -6.46 -2.76 -15.71
N HIS A 117 -7.10 -1.81 -15.03
CA HIS A 117 -8.30 -1.13 -15.52
C HIS A 117 -8.04 -0.39 -16.84
N PHE A 118 -6.87 0.24 -16.99
CA PHE A 118 -6.54 1.02 -18.18
C PHE A 118 -6.27 0.13 -19.41
N TRP A 119 -5.53 -0.97 -19.25
CA TRP A 119 -5.12 -1.81 -20.37
C TRP A 119 -6.06 -3.00 -20.64
N TRP A 120 -6.67 -3.55 -19.60
CA TRP A 120 -7.52 -4.75 -19.65
C TRP A 120 -8.73 -4.59 -18.71
N PRO A 121 -9.64 -3.62 -18.97
CA PRO A 121 -10.81 -3.39 -18.11
C PRO A 121 -11.68 -4.64 -17.93
N ASP A 122 -11.73 -5.52 -18.93
CA ASP A 122 -12.48 -6.78 -18.88
C ASP A 122 -12.01 -7.72 -17.76
N LEU A 123 -10.72 -7.69 -17.39
CA LEU A 123 -10.22 -8.51 -16.28
C LEU A 123 -10.86 -8.10 -14.94
N LEU A 124 -11.17 -6.82 -14.79
CA LEU A 124 -11.82 -6.31 -13.58
C LEU A 124 -13.33 -6.57 -13.66
N SER A 125 -13.96 -6.27 -14.80
CA SER A 125 -15.42 -6.35 -14.96
C SER A 125 -15.97 -7.78 -15.00
N GLU A 126 -15.18 -8.75 -15.48
CA GLU A 126 -15.54 -10.17 -15.43
C GLU A 126 -15.33 -10.78 -14.01
N GLY A 127 -14.78 -10.02 -13.06
CA GLY A 127 -14.65 -10.38 -11.63
C GLY A 127 -13.57 -11.42 -11.32
N GLY A 128 -13.16 -11.56 -10.05
CA GLY A 128 -12.27 -12.65 -9.59
C GLY A 128 -10.82 -12.62 -10.12
N PHE A 129 -10.38 -11.52 -10.73
CA PHE A 129 -9.00 -11.36 -11.19
C PHE A 129 -8.10 -10.72 -10.12
N VAL A 130 -8.54 -9.62 -9.52
CA VAL A 130 -7.75 -8.90 -8.50
C VAL A 130 -8.20 -9.32 -7.11
N LYS A 131 -7.23 -9.63 -6.26
CA LYS A 131 -7.40 -10.02 -4.86
C LYS A 131 -6.46 -9.20 -4.00
N GLU A 132 -6.78 -9.05 -2.73
CA GLU A 132 -5.92 -8.47 -1.72
C GLU A 132 -5.52 -9.53 -0.70
N PHE A 133 -4.28 -9.48 -0.24
CA PHE A 133 -3.83 -10.15 0.97
C PHE A 133 -3.68 -9.15 2.11
N VAL A 134 -4.53 -9.25 3.13
CA VAL A 134 -4.57 -8.34 4.27
C VAL A 134 -3.89 -8.93 5.49
N THR A 135 -3.23 -8.09 6.27
CA THR A 135 -2.58 -8.51 7.52
C THR A 135 -2.98 -7.58 8.66
N PRO A 136 -3.02 -8.06 9.92
CA PRO A 136 -3.40 -7.21 11.03
C PRO A 136 -2.35 -6.12 11.28
N ILE A 137 -2.80 -4.88 11.49
CA ILE A 137 -1.94 -3.75 11.85
C ILE A 137 -1.68 -3.65 13.35
N VAL A 138 -2.62 -4.16 14.16
CA VAL A 138 -2.52 -4.18 15.62
C VAL A 138 -2.96 -5.54 16.13
N LYS A 139 -2.16 -6.11 17.03
CA LYS A 139 -2.51 -7.30 17.78
C LYS A 139 -2.44 -6.96 19.27
N VAL A 140 -3.56 -7.15 19.96
CA VAL A 140 -3.63 -7.00 21.42
C VAL A 140 -3.69 -8.38 22.07
N THR A 141 -3.00 -8.52 23.19
CA THR A 141 -2.90 -9.79 23.92
C THR A 141 -3.16 -9.60 25.41
N ARG A 142 -3.92 -10.53 26.00
CA ARG A 142 -4.18 -10.60 27.45
C ARG A 142 -4.26 -12.06 27.88
N GLY A 143 -3.19 -12.56 28.50
CA GLY A 143 -3.09 -14.00 28.79
C GLY A 143 -3.06 -14.82 27.49
N GLN A 144 -4.07 -15.67 27.30
CA GLN A 144 -4.26 -16.45 26.06
C GLN A 144 -5.18 -15.76 25.04
N GLU A 145 -5.88 -14.69 25.43
CA GLU A 145 -6.75 -13.96 24.51
C GLU A 145 -5.92 -13.11 23.55
N VAL A 146 -6.23 -13.23 22.27
CA VAL A 146 -5.60 -12.50 21.18
C VAL A 146 -6.69 -11.86 20.33
N VAL A 147 -6.63 -10.55 20.13
CA VAL A 147 -7.52 -9.84 19.21
C VAL A 147 -6.68 -9.13 18.16
N GLN A 148 -7.11 -9.23 16.91
CA GLN A 148 -6.43 -8.68 15.73
C GLN A 148 -7.29 -7.59 15.11
N PHE A 149 -6.66 -6.51 14.67
CA PHE A 149 -7.31 -5.40 14.00
C PHE A 149 -6.61 -5.11 12.67
N PHE A 150 -7.39 -4.93 11.62
CA PHE A 150 -6.89 -4.66 10.26
C PHE A 150 -6.87 -3.17 9.94
N THR A 151 -7.62 -2.37 10.69
CA THR A 151 -7.62 -0.91 10.57
C THR A 151 -7.39 -0.22 11.91
N GLN A 152 -6.86 1.00 11.85
CA GLN A 152 -6.61 1.81 13.03
C GLN A 152 -7.92 2.21 13.70
N THR A 153 -8.94 2.50 12.89
CA THR A 153 -10.30 2.83 13.34
C THR A 153 -10.92 1.70 14.17
N GLU A 154 -10.82 0.44 13.73
CA GLU A 154 -11.31 -0.71 14.49
C GLU A 154 -10.61 -0.85 15.84
N TYR A 155 -9.27 -0.71 15.85
CA TYR A 155 -8.49 -0.78 17.08
C TYR A 155 -8.87 0.35 18.05
N GLU A 156 -9.03 1.59 17.59
CA GLU A 156 -9.40 2.72 18.45
C GLU A 156 -10.81 2.59 19.01
N ALA A 157 -11.76 2.14 18.19
CA ALA A 157 -13.13 1.86 18.62
C ALA A 157 -13.16 0.74 19.69
N TRP A 158 -12.40 -0.33 19.48
CA TRP A 158 -12.26 -1.40 20.48
C TRP A 158 -11.58 -0.87 21.75
N ARG A 159 -10.49 -0.11 21.62
CA ARG A 159 -9.73 0.42 22.75
C ARG A 159 -10.60 1.32 23.63
N GLY A 160 -11.40 2.20 23.04
CA GLY A 160 -12.33 3.07 23.77
C GLY A 160 -13.39 2.29 24.55
N LYS A 161 -13.88 1.17 24.00
CA LYS A 161 -14.86 0.29 24.66
C LYS A 161 -14.24 -0.62 25.72
N ASN A 162 -12.93 -0.85 25.69
CA ASN A 162 -12.22 -1.82 26.54
C ASN A 162 -11.26 -1.14 27.52
N ASN A 163 -11.78 -0.22 28.34
CA ASN A 163 -11.02 0.48 29.38
C ASN A 163 -9.73 1.13 28.84
N ASN A 164 -9.80 1.78 27.66
CA ASN A 164 -8.66 2.37 26.97
C ASN A 164 -7.49 1.39 26.67
N GLY A 165 -7.77 0.08 26.65
CA GLY A 165 -6.79 -0.98 26.45
C GLY A 165 -5.99 -1.36 27.70
N HIS A 166 -6.37 -0.88 28.90
CA HIS A 166 -5.66 -1.25 30.13
C HIS A 166 -5.72 -2.75 30.38
N GLY A 167 -4.57 -3.34 30.75
CA GLY A 167 -4.42 -4.78 30.96
C GLY A 167 -4.16 -5.59 29.67
N TRP A 168 -4.09 -4.94 28.51
CA TRP A 168 -3.72 -5.56 27.24
C TRP A 168 -2.32 -5.10 26.80
N SER A 169 -1.55 -6.01 26.22
CA SER A 169 -0.30 -5.68 25.53
C SER A 169 -0.57 -5.53 24.04
N ALA A 170 -0.33 -4.33 23.50
CA ALA A 170 -0.54 -4.00 22.09
C ALA A 170 0.79 -4.06 21.32
N LYS A 171 0.81 -4.84 20.23
CA LYS A 171 1.90 -4.89 19.24
C LYS A 171 1.41 -4.26 17.94
N TYR A 172 2.15 -3.26 17.45
CA TYR A 172 1.91 -2.59 16.17
C TYR A 172 2.80 -3.20 15.09
N TYR A 173 2.21 -3.48 13.93
CA TYR A 173 2.89 -4.01 12.75
C TYR A 173 3.07 -2.86 11.76
N LYS A 174 4.29 -2.28 11.72
CA LYS A 174 4.59 -1.10 10.89
C LYS A 174 4.60 -1.39 9.38
N GLY A 175 4.71 -2.67 9.02
CA GLY A 175 4.79 -3.16 7.66
C GLY A 175 4.93 -4.67 7.69
N LEU A 176 4.77 -5.32 6.54
CA LEU A 176 4.75 -6.76 6.37
C LEU A 176 6.05 -7.42 6.86
N GLY A 177 7.18 -6.71 6.75
CA GLY A 177 8.47 -7.18 7.27
C GLY A 177 8.57 -7.29 8.80
N THR A 178 7.60 -6.74 9.55
CA THR A 178 7.54 -6.86 11.02
C THR A 178 7.01 -8.22 11.47
N SER A 179 6.28 -8.90 10.59
CA SER A 179 5.71 -10.22 10.86
C SER A 179 6.80 -11.29 10.80
N THR A 180 6.77 -12.20 11.76
CA THR A 180 7.68 -13.34 11.80
C THR A 180 7.29 -14.39 10.77
N ALA A 181 8.22 -15.29 10.40
CA ALA A 181 7.91 -16.41 9.51
C ALA A 181 6.83 -17.34 10.09
N ALA A 182 6.71 -17.45 11.41
CA ALA A 182 5.64 -18.23 12.05
C ALA A 182 4.26 -17.56 11.87
N GLU A 183 4.19 -16.24 12.05
CA GLU A 183 2.98 -15.45 11.75
C GLU A 183 2.62 -15.54 10.27
N ALA A 184 3.60 -15.47 9.36
CA ALA A 184 3.39 -15.65 7.92
C ALA A 184 2.71 -16.99 7.62
N LYS A 185 3.24 -18.09 8.18
CA LYS A 185 2.67 -19.42 8.00
C LYS A 185 1.25 -19.51 8.55
N ALA A 186 0.97 -18.87 9.70
CA ALA A 186 -0.37 -18.81 10.27
C ALA A 186 -1.35 -18.07 9.34
N TYR A 187 -0.96 -16.89 8.82
CA TYR A 187 -1.80 -16.12 7.90
C TYR A 187 -2.12 -16.89 6.62
N PHE A 188 -1.13 -17.56 6.04
CA PHE A 188 -1.32 -18.37 4.83
C PHE A 188 -2.08 -19.67 5.10
N SER A 189 -2.04 -20.21 6.33
CA SER A 189 -2.89 -21.35 6.73
C SER A 189 -4.36 -20.94 6.82
N ALA A 190 -4.62 -19.70 7.24
CA ALA A 190 -5.93 -19.07 7.30
C ALA A 190 -6.16 -18.15 6.10
N MET A 191 -5.80 -18.59 4.89
CA MET A 191 -5.82 -17.77 3.67
C MET A 191 -7.17 -17.07 3.45
N ASP A 192 -8.30 -17.73 3.76
CA ASP A 192 -9.62 -17.15 3.55
C ASP A 192 -9.93 -15.99 4.52
N ASP A 193 -9.30 -15.92 5.70
CA ASP A 193 -9.42 -14.81 6.65
C ASP A 193 -8.52 -13.62 6.26
N HIS A 194 -7.52 -13.88 5.41
CA HIS A 194 -6.53 -12.90 4.96
C HIS A 194 -6.69 -12.53 3.49
N ARG A 195 -7.63 -13.14 2.76
CA ARG A 195 -7.89 -12.88 1.35
C ARG A 195 -9.19 -12.11 1.22
N LEU A 196 -9.11 -11.01 0.50
CA LEU A 196 -10.27 -10.22 0.16
C LEU A 196 -10.34 -10.06 -1.37
N ASP A 197 -11.43 -10.49 -1.99
CA ASP A 197 -11.60 -10.44 -3.44
C ASP A 197 -12.15 -9.08 -3.89
N PHE A 198 -11.64 -8.53 -4.99
CA PHE A 198 -12.21 -7.31 -5.57
C PHE A 198 -13.35 -7.65 -6.53
N GLU A 199 -14.49 -6.99 -6.31
CA GLU A 199 -15.70 -7.18 -7.11
C GLU A 199 -16.04 -5.95 -7.93
N TRP A 200 -16.42 -6.19 -9.18
CA TRP A 200 -16.99 -5.17 -10.05
C TRP A 200 -18.51 -5.23 -9.94
N LYS A 201 -19.12 -4.20 -9.37
CA LYS A 201 -20.57 -4.11 -9.18
C LYS A 201 -21.24 -3.35 -10.32
N SER A 202 -20.60 -2.31 -10.86
CA SER A 202 -21.17 -1.50 -11.92
C SER A 202 -20.13 -0.69 -12.69
N LYS A 203 -20.56 0.01 -13.75
CA LYS A 203 -19.68 0.95 -14.47
C LYS A 203 -19.08 2.04 -13.56
N ARG A 204 -19.72 2.32 -12.43
CA ARG A 204 -19.26 3.31 -11.45
C ARG A 204 -17.87 2.97 -10.89
N ASP A 205 -17.56 1.69 -10.75
CA ASP A 205 -16.25 1.21 -10.31
C ASP A 205 -15.14 1.75 -11.22
N GLY A 206 -15.31 1.60 -12.54
CA GLY A 206 -14.38 2.13 -13.54
C GLY A 206 -14.29 3.65 -13.54
N GLU A 207 -15.41 4.35 -13.40
CA GLU A 207 -15.44 5.83 -13.33
C GLU A 207 -14.68 6.38 -12.13
N LEU A 208 -14.74 5.70 -10.98
CA LEU A 208 -14.04 6.07 -9.76
C LEU A 208 -12.55 5.77 -9.84
N ILE A 209 -12.15 4.64 -10.43
CA ILE A 209 -10.74 4.35 -10.72
C ILE A 209 -10.18 5.42 -11.68
N ASP A 210 -10.91 5.76 -12.74
CA ASP A 210 -10.50 6.84 -13.63
C ASP A 210 -10.37 8.19 -12.91
N MET A 211 -11.36 8.57 -12.09
CA MET A 211 -11.32 9.80 -11.28
C MET A 211 -10.06 9.86 -10.39
N ALA A 212 -9.73 8.75 -9.73
CA ALA A 212 -8.60 8.68 -8.82
C ALA A 212 -7.24 8.85 -9.52
N PHE A 213 -7.09 8.37 -10.77
CA PHE A 213 -5.79 8.28 -11.43
C PHE A 213 -5.63 9.12 -12.71
N SER A 214 -6.69 9.72 -13.24
CA SER A 214 -6.61 10.56 -14.44
C SER A 214 -6.09 11.96 -14.10
N LYS A 215 -5.03 12.43 -14.78
CA LYS A 215 -4.52 13.81 -14.62
C LYS A 215 -5.57 14.89 -14.81
N SER A 216 -6.51 14.71 -15.75
CA SER A 216 -7.52 15.72 -16.09
C SER A 216 -8.60 15.90 -15.04
N ARG A 217 -8.70 15.00 -14.05
CA ARG A 217 -9.78 14.96 -13.06
C ARG A 217 -9.36 15.49 -11.69
N ALA A 218 -8.46 16.47 -11.67
CA ALA A 218 -7.97 17.06 -10.42
C ALA A 218 -9.06 17.74 -9.59
N ASP A 219 -10.02 18.43 -10.23
CA ASP A 219 -11.12 19.09 -9.52
C ASP A 219 -12.13 18.09 -8.93
N ASP A 220 -12.43 17.01 -9.67
CA ASP A 220 -13.25 15.91 -9.15
C ASP A 220 -12.63 15.32 -7.88
N ARG A 221 -11.30 15.14 -7.85
CA ARG A 221 -10.59 14.66 -6.66
C ARG A 221 -10.72 15.60 -5.47
N LYS A 222 -10.78 16.92 -5.67
CA LYS A 222 -11.02 17.88 -4.59
C LYS A 222 -12.39 17.65 -3.96
N LEU A 223 -13.43 17.51 -4.78
CA LEU A 223 -14.79 17.23 -4.31
C LEU A 223 -14.88 15.88 -3.61
N TRP A 224 -14.28 14.84 -4.17
CA TRP A 224 -14.23 13.50 -3.59
C TRP A 224 -13.53 13.48 -2.22
N MET A 225 -12.36 14.12 -2.09
CA MET A 225 -11.65 14.20 -0.81
C MET A 225 -12.41 15.03 0.23
N ASN A 226 -13.14 16.07 -0.19
CA ASN A 226 -13.99 16.87 0.70
C ASN A 226 -15.22 16.10 1.18
N GLY A 227 -15.72 15.14 0.40
CA GLY A 227 -16.81 14.25 0.80
C GLY A 227 -16.42 13.13 1.78
N TYR A 228 -15.13 13.01 2.14
CA TYR A 228 -14.67 12.00 3.09
C TYR A 228 -15.20 12.26 4.49
N VAL A 229 -15.79 11.22 5.09
CA VAL A 229 -16.21 11.21 6.50
C VAL A 229 -15.14 10.49 7.33
N GLU A 230 -14.67 11.16 8.38
CA GLU A 230 -13.69 10.59 9.30
C GLU A 230 -14.23 9.35 10.01
N GLY A 231 -13.37 8.35 10.19
CA GLY A 231 -13.77 7.05 10.75
C GLY A 231 -14.42 6.09 9.74
N THR A 232 -14.45 6.42 8.45
CA THR A 232 -14.77 5.44 7.40
C THR A 232 -13.59 4.50 7.15
N PHE A 233 -13.89 3.21 6.96
CA PHE A 233 -12.89 2.17 6.71
C PHE A 233 -13.51 1.03 5.88
N VAL A 234 -12.66 0.24 5.21
CA VAL A 234 -13.08 -1.00 4.55
C VAL A 234 -13.30 -2.08 5.61
N ASP A 235 -14.44 -2.74 5.55
CA ASP A 235 -14.75 -3.87 6.42
C ASP A 235 -14.01 -5.13 5.94
N HIS A 236 -12.93 -5.47 6.64
CA HIS A 236 -12.08 -6.62 6.33
C HIS A 236 -12.66 -7.95 6.81
N THR A 237 -13.82 -7.96 7.46
CA THR A 237 -14.51 -9.20 7.84
C THR A 237 -15.27 -9.82 6.66
N GLN A 238 -15.43 -9.08 5.56
CA GLN A 238 -16.09 -9.55 4.35
C GLN A 238 -15.11 -10.27 3.43
N ALA A 239 -15.62 -11.25 2.70
CA ALA A 239 -14.82 -11.99 1.71
C ALA A 239 -14.47 -11.15 0.47
N ALA A 240 -15.18 -10.04 0.24
CA ALA A 240 -15.02 -9.21 -0.94
C ALA A 240 -15.27 -7.72 -0.66
N VAL A 241 -14.64 -6.86 -1.48
CA VAL A 241 -14.82 -5.41 -1.49
C VAL A 241 -15.08 -4.96 -2.92
N SER A 242 -15.96 -3.97 -3.10
CA SER A 242 -16.10 -3.35 -4.42
C SER A 242 -14.96 -2.39 -4.72
N TYR A 243 -14.65 -2.17 -6.00
CA TYR A 243 -13.68 -1.13 -6.36
C TYR A 243 -14.15 0.26 -5.92
N GLU A 244 -15.45 0.53 -5.95
CA GLU A 244 -16.04 1.75 -5.37
C GLU A 244 -15.70 1.89 -3.88
N ASP A 245 -15.97 0.87 -3.07
CA ASP A 245 -15.72 0.90 -1.63
C ASP A 245 -14.24 1.08 -1.33
N PHE A 246 -13.37 0.39 -2.06
CA PHE A 246 -11.92 0.59 -1.96
C PHE A 246 -11.51 2.04 -2.26
N VAL A 247 -12.00 2.62 -3.37
CA VAL A 247 -11.68 4.01 -3.70
C VAL A 247 -12.21 4.94 -2.61
N ARG A 248 -13.48 4.80 -2.21
CA ARG A 248 -14.17 5.75 -1.34
C ARG A 248 -13.85 5.61 0.15
N LEU A 249 -13.43 4.44 0.60
CA LEU A 249 -13.19 4.16 2.02
C LEU A 249 -11.71 4.02 2.34
N GLU A 250 -10.87 3.62 1.38
CA GLU A 250 -9.44 3.37 1.62
C GLU A 250 -8.52 4.33 0.86
N LEU A 251 -8.61 4.38 -0.47
CA LEU A 251 -7.71 5.19 -1.31
C LEU A 251 -7.84 6.70 -1.04
N VAL A 252 -9.03 7.14 -0.62
CA VAL A 252 -9.27 8.53 -0.20
C VAL A 252 -8.43 8.90 1.02
N GLN A 253 -8.17 7.96 1.94
CA GLN A 253 -7.36 8.22 3.13
C GLN A 253 -5.92 8.52 2.74
N PHE A 254 -5.36 7.75 1.80
CA PHE A 254 -4.07 8.07 1.20
C PHE A 254 -4.06 9.44 0.55
N SER A 255 -5.12 9.78 -0.20
CA SER A 255 -5.19 11.05 -0.92
C SER A 255 -5.18 12.24 0.05
N LYS A 256 -5.96 12.17 1.13
CA LYS A 256 -5.94 13.17 2.21
C LYS A 256 -4.59 13.21 2.94
N TYR A 257 -4.03 12.06 3.27
CA TYR A 257 -2.71 11.96 3.89
C TYR A 257 -1.62 12.59 3.02
N SER A 258 -1.67 12.34 1.71
CA SER A 258 -0.74 12.88 0.72
C SER A 258 -0.79 14.41 0.67
N VAL A 259 -1.99 15.01 0.69
CA VAL A 259 -2.16 16.47 0.78
C VAL A 259 -1.62 16.98 2.12
N MET A 260 -1.99 16.36 3.23
CA MET A 260 -1.55 16.75 4.57
C MET A 260 -0.03 16.78 4.73
N ARG A 261 0.70 15.80 4.16
CA ARG A 261 2.17 15.76 4.23
C ARG A 261 2.86 16.69 3.22
N SER A 262 2.17 17.09 2.16
CA SER A 262 2.76 17.82 1.03
C SER A 262 2.49 19.32 1.06
N VAL A 263 1.34 19.73 1.59
CA VAL A 263 0.90 21.13 1.66
C VAL A 263 1.18 21.68 3.07
N PRO A 264 1.85 22.84 3.19
CA PRO A 264 2.12 23.44 4.49
C PRO A 264 0.86 24.00 5.15
N SER A 265 0.90 24.17 6.47
CA SER A 265 -0.11 24.93 7.19
C SER A 265 0.06 26.42 6.96
N VAL A 266 -1.05 27.16 6.87
CA VAL A 266 -1.03 28.63 6.75
C VAL A 266 -0.47 29.32 8.00
N MET A 267 -0.55 28.66 9.16
CA MET A 267 -0.16 29.27 10.44
C MET A 267 1.35 29.38 10.62
N ASP A 268 2.11 28.41 10.10
CA ASP A 268 3.56 28.32 10.32
C ASP A 268 4.36 28.09 9.03
N GLY A 269 3.69 27.90 7.88
CA GLY A 269 4.34 27.59 6.61
C GLY A 269 4.98 26.20 6.56
N PHE A 270 4.77 25.34 7.56
CA PHE A 270 5.44 24.04 7.66
C PHE A 270 4.57 22.87 7.22
N LYS A 271 5.21 21.95 6.50
CA LYS A 271 4.76 20.57 6.35
C LYS A 271 4.98 19.80 7.66
N PRO A 272 4.23 18.72 7.93
CA PRO A 272 4.39 17.92 9.14
C PRO A 272 5.83 17.49 9.44
N THR A 273 6.60 17.06 8.42
CA THR A 273 8.01 16.67 8.59
C THR A 273 8.89 17.83 9.07
N GLN A 274 8.73 19.02 8.49
CA GLN A 274 9.48 20.21 8.88
C GLN A 274 9.17 20.61 10.33
N ARG A 275 7.88 20.54 10.70
CA ARG A 275 7.43 20.80 12.08
C ARG A 275 8.02 19.81 13.08
N LYS A 276 8.09 18.51 12.72
CA LYS A 276 8.73 17.47 13.56
C LYS A 276 10.23 17.74 13.75
N VAL A 277 10.93 18.15 12.70
CA VAL A 277 12.36 18.53 12.78
C VAL A 277 12.55 19.69 13.77
N LEU A 278 11.83 20.80 13.58
CA LEU A 278 11.96 21.97 14.46
C LEU A 278 11.55 21.68 15.90
N PHE A 279 10.45 20.96 16.10
CA PHE A 279 10.03 20.49 17.42
C PHE A 279 11.16 19.74 18.14
N CYS A 280 11.84 18.82 17.44
CA CYS A 280 12.94 18.06 18.02
C CYS A 280 14.17 18.94 18.30
N CYS A 281 14.50 19.89 17.42
CA CYS A 281 15.56 20.87 17.66
C CYS A 281 15.27 21.71 18.93
N PHE A 282 14.04 22.15 19.12
CA PHE A 282 13.61 22.85 20.33
C PHE A 282 13.66 21.95 21.57
N LYS A 283 13.12 20.73 21.47
CA LYS A 283 13.11 19.74 22.57
C LYS A 283 14.53 19.39 23.05
N ARG A 284 15.49 19.33 22.13
CA ARG A 284 16.91 19.07 22.44
C ARG A 284 17.66 20.32 22.92
N ASN A 285 17.05 21.51 22.81
CA ASN A 285 17.72 22.80 22.96
C ASN A 285 19.00 22.86 22.11
N LEU A 286 18.86 22.59 20.81
CA LEU A 286 19.98 22.48 19.88
C LEU A 286 20.67 23.86 19.71
N ARG A 287 21.83 24.03 20.38
CA ARG A 287 22.67 25.24 20.32
C ARG A 287 24.03 25.02 19.67
N ARG A 288 24.45 23.77 19.55
CA ARG A 288 25.72 23.35 18.95
C ARG A 288 25.42 22.48 17.74
N ASP A 289 26.31 22.54 16.77
CA ASP A 289 26.17 21.79 15.52
C ASP A 289 26.07 20.29 15.79
N LEU A 290 25.19 19.65 15.02
CA LEU A 290 24.95 18.21 15.06
C LEU A 290 24.94 17.69 13.64
N LYS A 291 25.56 16.54 13.40
CA LYS A 291 25.53 15.92 12.06
C LYS A 291 24.09 15.60 11.69
N VAL A 292 23.70 15.87 10.45
CA VAL A 292 22.35 15.60 9.93
C VAL A 292 21.93 14.16 10.21
N ALA A 293 22.80 13.17 9.99
CA ALA A 293 22.51 11.77 10.27
C ALA A 293 22.14 11.49 11.75
N GLN A 294 22.77 12.19 12.70
CA GLN A 294 22.44 12.07 14.13
C GLN A 294 21.11 12.74 14.46
N LEU A 295 20.83 13.89 13.82
CA LEU A 295 19.54 14.57 13.98
C LEU A 295 18.39 13.74 13.40
N VAL A 296 18.60 13.08 12.26
CA VAL A 296 17.63 12.16 11.63
C VAL A 296 17.22 11.06 12.60
N GLY A 297 18.19 10.36 13.20
CA GLY A 297 17.91 9.31 14.18
C GLY A 297 17.12 9.84 15.40
N TYR A 298 17.53 11.01 15.91
CA TYR A 298 16.84 11.64 17.04
C TYR A 298 15.40 12.06 16.71
N VAL A 299 15.18 12.68 15.55
CA VAL A 299 13.83 13.08 15.11
C VAL A 299 12.96 11.83 14.86
N GLY A 300 13.54 10.79 14.26
CA GLY A 300 12.87 9.51 14.03
C GLY A 300 12.29 8.91 15.31
N GLU A 301 13.12 8.81 16.34
CA GLU A 301 12.75 8.31 17.66
C GLU A 301 11.74 9.21 18.38
N GLN A 302 12.02 10.50 18.46
CA GLN A 302 11.30 11.42 19.37
C GLN A 302 9.97 11.94 18.82
N SER A 303 9.77 11.84 17.51
CA SER A 303 8.58 12.40 16.85
C SER A 303 7.65 11.33 16.25
N ALA A 304 7.93 10.05 16.48
CA ALA A 304 7.23 8.94 15.83
C ALA A 304 7.14 9.16 14.31
N TYR A 305 8.29 9.37 13.67
CA TYR A 305 8.35 9.50 12.22
C TYR A 305 8.34 8.11 11.59
N HIS A 306 7.38 7.85 10.71
CA HIS A 306 7.12 6.52 10.16
C HIS A 306 7.62 6.34 8.72
N HIS A 307 8.25 7.35 8.13
CA HIS A 307 8.80 7.26 6.77
C HIS A 307 10.31 7.06 6.78
N GLY A 308 10.88 6.81 5.60
CA GLY A 308 12.31 6.55 5.44
C GLY A 308 13.20 7.72 5.87
N GLU A 309 14.30 7.39 6.56
CA GLU A 309 15.30 8.34 7.07
C GLU A 309 15.90 9.24 5.98
N ALA A 310 16.03 8.76 4.75
CA ALA A 310 16.53 9.54 3.63
C ALA A 310 15.64 10.76 3.30
N SER A 311 14.31 10.61 3.40
CA SER A 311 13.37 11.73 3.18
C SER A 311 13.50 12.79 4.28
N LEU A 312 13.70 12.33 5.53
CA LEU A 312 13.91 13.19 6.67
C LEU A 312 15.24 13.95 6.57
N ALA A 313 16.31 13.28 6.14
CA ALA A 313 17.61 13.90 5.88
C ALA A 313 17.50 14.99 4.80
N GLY A 314 16.83 14.69 3.69
CA GLY A 314 16.56 15.67 2.63
C GLY A 314 15.79 16.88 3.14
N THR A 315 14.80 16.66 4.00
CA THR A 315 14.03 17.76 4.62
C THR A 315 14.92 18.65 5.48
N ILE A 316 15.76 18.06 6.35
CA ILE A 316 16.69 18.82 7.21
C ILE A 316 17.66 19.64 6.36
N ILE A 317 18.22 19.04 5.30
CA ILE A 317 19.13 19.72 4.38
C ILE A 317 18.42 20.89 3.71
N SER A 318 17.24 20.69 3.14
CA SER A 318 16.47 21.76 2.49
C SER A 318 16.12 22.91 3.44
N MET A 319 15.84 22.61 4.71
CA MET A 319 15.57 23.65 5.72
C MET A 319 16.81 24.46 6.12
N ALA A 320 18.01 23.95 5.85
CA ALA A 320 19.27 24.59 6.23
C ALA A 320 20.02 25.22 5.04
N GLN A 321 19.47 25.15 3.83
CA GLN A 321 20.06 25.77 2.64
C GLN A 321 20.02 27.30 2.74
N ASP A 322 21.15 27.94 2.43
CA ASP A 322 21.38 29.39 2.55
C ASP A 322 21.84 30.05 1.22
N PHE A 323 21.86 29.30 0.11
CA PHE A 323 22.22 29.84 -1.20
C PHE A 323 21.09 30.68 -1.81
N VAL A 324 21.43 31.60 -2.71
CA VAL A 324 20.46 32.48 -3.39
C VAL A 324 19.39 31.66 -4.11
N GLY A 325 18.12 31.89 -3.76
CA GLY A 325 16.97 31.15 -4.30
C GLY A 325 16.51 29.97 -3.43
N SER A 326 17.07 29.78 -2.24
CA SER A 326 16.61 28.81 -1.24
C SER A 326 15.66 29.43 -0.20
N ASN A 327 16.11 29.58 1.06
CA ASN A 327 15.31 30.12 2.16
C ASN A 327 15.68 31.60 2.41
N ASN A 328 14.67 32.44 2.65
CA ASN A 328 14.92 33.84 3.05
C ASN A 328 15.52 33.95 4.46
N ILE A 329 15.20 32.99 5.35
CA ILE A 329 15.65 32.88 6.74
C ILE A 329 16.07 31.45 7.01
#